data_AF-A0A6J0Y981-F1
#
_entry.id   AF-A0A6J0Y981-F1
#
_cell.length_a   1.000
_cell.length_b   1.000
_cell.length_c   1.000
_cell.angle_alpha   90.00
_cell.angle_beta   90.00
_cell.angle_gamma   90.00
#
_symmetry.space_group_name_H-M   'P 1'
#
loop_
_entity.id
_entity.type
_entity.pdbx_description
1 polymer ?
#
loop_
_entity_poly.entity_id
_entity_poly.type
_entity_poly.pdbx_seq_one_letter_code
_entity_poly.pdbx_strand_id
1 'polypeptide(L)'
;FARSGPVPGFQEDTLQLAFIDLRQLLDLFIQWDWSTYLADYGQPTCKYLRVNPVTALTLLEKMKDTSRKNNMFAQFRKNERDKQKLIDTVAKQLRGLISSHHS
;
A
#
# COMPACT_ATOMS: atom_id res chain seq x y z
N PHE A 1 3.21 -14.79 17.70
CA PHE A 1 2.89 -13.71 18.64
C PHE A 1 1.40 -13.40 18.67
N ALA A 2 0.81 -12.73 17.67
CA ALA A 2 -0.64 -12.42 17.69
C ALA A 2 -1.57 -13.66 17.62
N ARG A 3 -1.08 -14.80 17.10
CA ARG A 3 -1.81 -16.08 17.02
C ARG A 3 -1.38 -17.13 18.07
N SER A 4 -0.40 -16.82 18.91
CA SER A 4 0.24 -17.83 19.78
C SER A 4 -0.40 -17.96 21.17
N GLY A 5 -1.65 -17.52 21.32
CA GLY A 5 -2.44 -17.63 22.56
C GLY A 5 -2.94 -16.26 23.03
N PRO A 6 -4.16 -16.19 23.59
CA PRO A 6 -4.72 -14.94 24.09
C PRO A 6 -3.94 -14.46 25.31
N VAL A 7 -3.57 -13.18 25.31
CA VAL A 7 -3.18 -12.51 26.55
C VAL A 7 -4.39 -12.59 27.48
N PRO A 8 -4.27 -13.13 28.71
CA PRO A 8 -5.40 -13.28 29.61
C PRO A 8 -6.19 -11.96 29.73
N GLY A 9 -7.50 -12.01 29.45
CA GLY A 9 -8.38 -10.83 29.47
C GLY A 9 -8.58 -10.11 28.12
N PHE A 10 -7.95 -10.54 27.04
CA PHE A 10 -8.18 -10.00 25.68
C PHE A 10 -9.09 -10.92 24.85
N GLN A 11 -9.95 -10.34 24.02
CA GLN A 11 -10.75 -11.11 23.05
C GLN A 11 -9.81 -11.70 21.97
N GLU A 12 -10.15 -12.87 21.42
CA GLU A 12 -9.29 -13.66 20.53
C GLU A 12 -8.82 -12.91 19.27
N ASP A 13 -9.54 -11.86 18.86
CA ASP A 13 -9.21 -11.05 17.68
C ASP A 13 -8.60 -9.69 18.02
N THR A 14 -8.61 -9.24 19.27
CA THR A 14 -8.16 -7.88 19.64
C THR A 14 -6.70 -7.64 19.24
N LEU A 15 -5.83 -8.63 19.46
CA LEU A 15 -4.42 -8.54 19.08
C LEU A 15 -4.23 -8.56 17.56
N GLN A 16 -5.10 -9.25 16.82
CA GLN A 16 -5.03 -9.25 15.35
C GLN A 16 -5.49 -7.91 14.77
N LEU A 17 -6.55 -7.32 15.35
CA LEU A 17 -7.03 -5.99 15.01
C LEU A 17 -5.99 -4.91 15.28
N ALA A 18 -5.12 -5.07 16.28
CA ALA A 18 -4.03 -4.13 16.55
C ALA A 18 -2.99 -4.03 15.41
N PHE A 19 -2.89 -5.06 14.56
CA PHE A 19 -1.91 -5.11 13.46
C PHE A 19 -2.55 -5.16 12.07
N ILE A 20 -3.88 -5.23 11.97
CA ILE A 20 -4.55 -5.46 10.68
C ILE A 20 -4.27 -4.34 9.67
N ASP A 21 -4.21 -3.09 10.14
CA ASP A 21 -3.91 -1.92 9.30
C ASP A 21 -2.51 -2.02 8.70
N LEU A 22 -1.51 -2.35 9.54
CA LEU A 22 -0.13 -2.54 9.11
C LEU A 22 0.00 -3.75 8.18
N ARG A 23 -0.71 -4.84 8.47
CA ARG A 23 -0.68 -6.06 7.66
C ARG A 23 -1.22 -5.81 6.26
N GLN A 24 -2.39 -5.19 6.15
CA GLN A 24 -2.98 -4.87 4.85
C GLN A 24 -2.10 -3.92 4.04
N LEU A 25 -1.53 -2.90 4.70
CA LEU A 25 -0.60 -1.98 4.04
C LEU A 25 0.65 -2.71 3.54
N LEU A 26 1.27 -3.57 4.35
CA LEU A 26 2.43 -4.36 3.93
C LEU A 26 2.07 -5.33 2.80
N ASP A 27 0.94 -6.02 2.89
CA ASP A 27 0.50 -6.98 1.87
C ASP A 27 0.28 -6.28 0.52
N LEU A 28 -0.28 -5.06 0.50
CA LEU A 28 -0.44 -4.26 -0.72
C LEU A 28 0.91 -4.00 -1.41
N PHE A 29 1.93 -3.60 -0.62
CA PHE A 29 3.24 -3.24 -1.15
C PHE A 29 4.10 -4.45 -1.53
N ILE A 30 4.03 -5.54 -0.76
CA ILE A 30 4.78 -6.77 -1.04
C ILE A 30 4.20 -7.50 -2.25
N GLN A 31 2.86 -7.56 -2.38
CA GLN A 31 2.19 -8.24 -3.48
C GLN A 31 2.03 -7.36 -4.73
N TRP A 32 2.28 -6.05 -4.62
CA TRP A 32 2.07 -5.08 -5.69
C TRP A 32 0.61 -5.06 -6.22
N ASP A 33 -0.36 -5.30 -5.33
CA ASP A 33 -1.76 -5.57 -5.67
C ASP A 33 -2.59 -4.28 -5.86
N TRP A 34 -2.01 -3.29 -6.55
CA TRP A 34 -2.61 -1.97 -6.74
C TRP A 34 -3.87 -1.99 -7.60
N SER A 35 -3.99 -2.94 -8.53
CA SER A 35 -5.19 -3.10 -9.35
C SER A 35 -6.40 -3.43 -8.49
N THR A 36 -6.26 -4.38 -7.56
CA THR A 36 -7.33 -4.78 -6.63
C THR A 36 -7.66 -3.63 -5.68
N TYR A 37 -6.64 -3.00 -5.10
CA TYR A 37 -6.85 -1.86 -4.19
C TYR A 37 -7.62 -0.72 -4.85
N LEU A 38 -7.23 -0.31 -6.06
CA LEU A 38 -7.85 0.81 -6.76
C LEU A 38 -9.24 0.49 -7.30
N ALA A 39 -9.48 -0.74 -7.77
CA ALA A 39 -10.78 -1.15 -8.33
C ALA A 39 -11.85 -1.28 -7.24
N ASP A 40 -11.48 -1.84 -6.08
CA ASP A 40 -12.41 -2.13 -5.01
C ASP A 40 -12.46 -1.03 -3.93
N TYR A 41 -11.70 0.06 -4.08
CA TYR A 41 -11.63 1.11 -3.07
C TYR A 41 -13.02 1.67 -2.72
N GLY A 42 -13.31 1.75 -1.43
CA GLY A 42 -14.61 2.22 -0.91
C GLY A 42 -15.70 1.15 -0.87
N GLN A 43 -15.48 -0.04 -1.42
CA GLN A 43 -16.42 -1.15 -1.29
C GLN A 43 -16.35 -1.77 0.12
N PRO A 44 -17.48 -2.17 0.71
CA PRO A 44 -17.53 -2.72 2.08
C PRO A 44 -16.78 -4.05 2.23
N THR A 45 -16.57 -4.78 1.12
CA THR A 45 -15.90 -6.09 1.08
C THR A 45 -14.51 -6.04 0.45
N CYS A 46 -13.93 -4.85 0.27
CA CYS A 46 -12.61 -4.73 -0.36
C CYS A 46 -11.50 -5.35 0.52
N LYS A 47 -10.52 -5.99 -0.14
CA LYS A 47 -9.40 -6.69 0.52
C LYS A 47 -8.56 -5.79 1.42
N TYR A 48 -8.43 -4.51 1.05
CA TYR A 48 -7.55 -3.51 1.65
C TYR A 48 -8.33 -2.39 2.34
N LEU A 49 -9.43 -2.75 3.02
CA LEU A 49 -10.37 -1.84 3.67
C LEU A 49 -9.72 -0.82 4.63
N ARG A 50 -8.61 -1.20 5.27
CA ARG A 50 -7.92 -0.37 6.28
C ARG A 50 -6.80 0.49 5.69
N VAL A 51 -6.48 0.32 4.41
CA VAL A 51 -5.39 1.08 3.78
C VAL A 51 -5.87 2.49 3.48
N ASN A 52 -5.23 3.48 4.10
CA ASN A 52 -5.47 4.88 3.79
C ASN A 52 -4.70 5.28 2.50
N PRO A 53 -5.38 5.86 1.49
CA PRO A 53 -4.74 6.22 0.22
C PRO A 53 -3.66 7.29 0.35
N VAL A 54 -3.75 8.19 1.34
CA VAL A 54 -2.72 9.21 1.63
C VAL A 54 -1.45 8.56 2.16
N THR A 55 -1.59 7.60 3.09
CA THR A 55 -0.46 6.82 3.62
C THR A 55 0.20 5.99 2.52
N ALA A 56 -0.60 5.31 1.69
CA ALA A 56 -0.11 4.54 0.56
C ALA A 56 0.66 5.42 -0.44
N LEU A 57 0.13 6.60 -0.79
CA LEU A 57 0.82 7.55 -1.68
C LEU A 57 2.16 8.02 -1.09
N THR A 58 2.18 8.39 0.20
CA THR A 58 3.39 8.85 0.89
C THR A 58 4.50 7.79 0.87
N LEU A 59 4.16 6.53 1.11
CA LEU A 59 5.12 5.42 1.07
C LEU A 59 5.61 5.14 -0.36
N LEU A 60 4.71 5.15 -1.34
CA LEU A 60 5.04 4.95 -2.75
C LEU A 60 6.04 6.01 -3.25
N GLU A 61 5.85 7.27 -2.86
CA GLU A 61 6.77 8.37 -3.17
C GLU A 61 8.15 8.18 -2.51
N LYS A 62 8.19 7.80 -1.22
CA LYS A 62 9.45 7.53 -0.51
C LYS A 62 10.27 6.40 -1.17
N MET A 63 9.59 5.35 -1.64
CA MET A 63 10.24 4.24 -2.35
C MET A 63 10.85 4.70 -3.68
N LYS A 64 10.14 5.56 -4.42
CA LYS A 64 10.64 6.16 -5.67
C LYS A 64 11.92 6.99 -5.44
N ASP A 65 11.96 7.80 -4.39
CA ASP A 65 13.11 8.65 -4.09
C ASP A 65 14.35 7.86 -3.68
N THR A 66 14.14 6.76 -2.95
CA THR A 66 15.23 5.85 -2.54
C THR A 66 15.81 5.11 -3.74
N SER A 67 14.97 4.65 -4.66
CA SER A 67 15.42 4.03 -5.93
C SER A 67 16.21 5.01 -6.81
N ARG A 68 15.84 6.29 -6.86
CA ARG A 68 16.56 7.29 -7.67
C ARG A 68 17.94 7.62 -7.12
N LYS A 69 18.11 7.69 -5.79
CA LYS A 69 19.40 8.00 -5.15
C LYS A 69 20.49 6.95 -5.41
N ASN A 70 20.11 5.69 -5.63
CA ASN A 70 21.09 4.61 -5.84
C ASN A 70 21.38 4.28 -7.31
N ASN A 71 20.68 4.87 -8.27
CA ASN A 71 20.54 4.20 -9.58
C ASN A 71 20.54 5.17 -10.79
N MET A 72 21.51 6.08 -10.87
CA MET A 72 21.69 7.00 -12.02
C MET A 72 21.85 6.26 -13.38
N PHE A 73 22.24 4.98 -13.37
CA PHE A 73 22.35 4.13 -14.56
C PHE A 73 21.08 3.31 -14.88
N ALA A 74 20.08 3.32 -14.00
CA ALA A 74 18.87 2.50 -14.15
C ALA A 74 17.94 3.00 -15.25
N GLN A 75 18.02 4.29 -15.58
CA GLN A 75 17.33 4.84 -16.74
C GLN A 75 17.74 4.18 -18.05
N PHE A 76 18.81 3.37 -18.11
CA PHE A 76 19.18 2.63 -19.32
C PHE A 76 18.62 1.20 -19.37
N ARG A 77 18.01 0.70 -18.28
CA ARG A 77 17.43 -0.65 -18.21
C ARG A 77 15.91 -0.62 -18.38
N LYS A 78 15.41 -1.27 -19.44
CA LYS A 78 13.99 -1.31 -19.81
C LYS A 78 13.07 -1.70 -18.63
N ASN A 79 13.43 -2.74 -17.88
CA ASN A 79 12.62 -3.23 -16.75
C ASN A 79 12.46 -2.18 -15.64
N GLU A 80 13.49 -1.38 -15.36
CA GLU A 80 13.40 -0.33 -14.35
C GLU A 80 12.51 0.83 -14.83
N ARG A 81 12.57 1.17 -16.13
CA ARG A 81 11.68 2.18 -16.72
C ARG A 81 10.22 1.76 -16.60
N ASP A 82 9.90 0.52 -16.90
CA ASP A 82 8.52 0.03 -16.83
C ASP A 82 8.01 0.00 -15.39
N LYS A 83 8.85 -0.41 -14.43
CA LYS A 83 8.55 -0.30 -13.00
C LYS A 83 8.30 1.16 -12.58
N GLN A 84 9.12 2.09 -13.04
CA GLN A 84 8.97 3.51 -12.74
C GLN A 84 7.65 4.08 -13.30
N LYS A 85 7.28 3.70 -14.52
CA LYS A 85 5.99 4.08 -15.13
C LYS A 85 4.81 3.53 -14.34
N LEU A 86 4.89 2.29 -13.86
CA LEU A 86 3.86 1.70 -13.01
C LEU A 86 3.71 2.49 -11.71
N ILE A 87 4.83 2.80 -11.03
CA ILE A 87 4.83 3.64 -9.82
C ILE A 87 4.17 4.99 -10.09
N ASP A 88 4.53 5.67 -11.19
CA ASP A 88 3.98 6.97 -11.53
C ASP A 88 2.48 6.91 -11.87
N THR A 89 2.05 5.83 -12.52
CA THR A 89 0.64 5.58 -12.85
C THR A 89 -0.18 5.39 -11.57
N VAL A 90 0.27 4.52 -10.67
CA VAL A 90 -0.38 4.29 -9.37
C VAL A 90 -0.43 5.57 -8.56
N ALA A 91 0.67 6.33 -8.49
CA ALA A 91 0.70 7.60 -7.76
C ALA A 91 -0.33 8.61 -8.29
N LYS A 92 -0.49 8.68 -9.63
CA LYS A 92 -1.51 9.55 -10.25
C LYS A 92 -2.93 9.10 -9.89
N GLN A 93 -3.20 7.79 -9.94
CA GLN A 93 -4.51 7.24 -9.56
C GLN A 93 -4.82 7.47 -8.08
N LEU A 94 -3.84 7.28 -7.19
CA LEU A 94 -3.98 7.58 -5.76
C LEU A 94 -4.31 9.04 -5.50
N ARG A 95 -3.64 9.99 -6.18
CA ARG A 95 -3.98 11.42 -6.06
C ARG A 95 -5.40 11.71 -6.52
N GLY A 96 -5.82 11.15 -7.65
CA GLY A 96 -7.18 11.31 -8.16
C GLY A 96 -8.23 10.79 -7.16
N LEU A 97 -7.97 9.62 -6.59
CA LEU A 97 -8.81 9.00 -5.56
C LEU A 97 -8.89 9.87 -4.29
N ILE A 98 -7.76 10.38 -3.80
CA ILE A 98 -7.74 11.29 -2.63
C ILE A 98 -8.56 12.56 -2.91
N SER A 99 -8.37 13.18 -4.08
CA SER A 99 -9.13 14.38 -4.45
C SER A 99 -10.64 14.11 -4.56
N SER A 100 -11.05 12.96 -5.09
CA SER A 100 -12.47 12.58 -5.18
C SER A 100 -13.13 12.35 -3.83
N HIS A 101 -12.37 11.95 -2.81
CA HIS A 101 -12.87 11.64 -1.48
C HIS A 101 -12.88 12.86 -0.52
N HIS A 102 -12.34 14.01 -0.96
CA HIS A 102 -12.38 15.29 -0.24
C HIS A 102 -13.41 16.28 -0.82
N SER A 103 -14.19 15.85 -1.82
CA SER A 103 -15.32 16.60 -2.40
C SER A 103 -16.63 16.08 -1.84
#